data_AF-A0A812J968-F1
#
_entry.id   AF-A0A812J968-F1
#
_cell.length_a   1.000
_cell.length_b   1.000
_cell.length_c   1.000
_cell.angle_alpha   90.00
_cell.angle_beta   90.00
_cell.angle_gamma   90.00
#
_symmetry.space_group_name_H-M   'P 1'
#
loop_
_entity.id
_entity.type
_entity.pdbx_description
1 polymer ?
#
loop_
_entity_poly.entity_id
_entity_poly.type
_entity_poly.pdbx_seq_one_letter_code
_entity_poly.pdbx_strand_id
1 'polypeptide(L)'
;MPKTNCFSVEYAKSSMSTCRVCMAKIVKDSLRVGHSQVEGINDMTMDGKEVDPRTMALAGAVRWHHFECFPRMKGAKWMTANLPASPEKLDGFKDLKKADQKKLLELWKGLLGSSQPSKASKRKADTDISGKPAKALKRPAGASSLSKLTSVQGVLTAAQFKKIQAIEEKLSSSTATALIAELQKNEQTRTGKKEDLVSRVAEGRVLGALPSCPRCKHGQVHWSRLGGWFSCPGYFDKGTLEQKRCYWRSQELKRKAWKKP
;
A
#
# COMPACT_ATOMS: atom_id res chain seq x y z
N MET A 1 4.08 -24.13 -15.19
CA MET A 1 2.83 -24.30 -14.39
C MET A 1 2.42 -22.96 -13.78
N PRO A 2 1.14 -22.68 -13.44
CA PRO A 2 0.78 -21.39 -12.85
C PRO A 2 1.37 -21.22 -11.45
N LYS A 3 2.02 -20.07 -11.21
CA LYS A 3 2.57 -19.65 -9.91
C LYS A 3 1.45 -19.55 -8.87
N THR A 4 1.54 -20.32 -7.79
CA THR A 4 0.53 -20.29 -6.72
C THR A 4 0.92 -19.24 -5.67
N ASN A 5 0.03 -18.29 -5.40
CA ASN A 5 0.24 -17.29 -4.37
C ASN A 5 -0.21 -17.83 -3.00
N CYS A 6 0.70 -17.86 -2.05
CA CYS A 6 0.41 -18.22 -0.67
C CYS A 6 0.50 -16.99 0.22
N PHE A 7 -0.37 -16.91 1.22
CA PHE A 7 -0.43 -15.80 2.15
C PHE A 7 -0.48 -16.32 3.57
N SER A 8 0.29 -15.68 4.44
CA SER A 8 0.40 -16.03 5.87
C SER A 8 0.24 -14.80 6.73
N VAL A 9 -0.19 -14.98 7.98
CA VAL A 9 -0.33 -13.93 8.98
C VAL A 9 0.22 -14.41 10.31
N GLU A 10 0.99 -13.56 10.98
CA GLU A 10 1.51 -13.85 12.31
C GLU A 10 1.90 -12.57 13.04
N TYR A 11 2.16 -12.70 14.34
CA TYR A 11 2.92 -11.70 15.09
C TYR A 11 4.40 -11.88 14.78
N ALA A 12 5.10 -10.78 14.55
CA ALA A 12 6.52 -10.82 14.18
C ALA A 12 7.38 -11.46 15.29
N LYS A 13 7.95 -12.64 15.03
CA LYS A 13 8.79 -13.38 15.99
C LYS A 13 10.03 -12.60 16.45
N SER A 14 10.55 -11.73 15.58
CA SER A 14 11.69 -10.85 15.84
C SER A 14 11.61 -9.60 14.98
N SER A 15 12.42 -8.59 15.33
CA SER A 15 12.54 -7.33 14.59
C SER A 15 13.52 -7.38 13.40
N MET A 16 13.78 -8.57 12.85
CA MET A 16 14.74 -8.77 11.76
C MET A 16 14.12 -8.64 10.37
N SER A 17 12.82 -8.93 10.22
CA SER A 17 12.15 -8.82 8.93
C SER A 17 11.96 -7.36 8.50
N THR A 18 12.12 -7.10 7.21
CA THR A 18 11.89 -5.79 6.61
C THR A 18 10.63 -5.84 5.74
N CYS A 19 9.73 -4.87 5.90
CA CYS A 19 8.53 -4.76 5.07
C CYS A 19 8.90 -4.51 3.60
N ARG A 20 8.36 -5.28 2.67
CA ARG A 20 8.69 -5.13 1.23
C ARG A 20 8.01 -3.95 0.52
N VAL A 21 7.13 -3.23 1.20
CA VAL A 21 6.49 -2.00 0.67
C VAL A 21 7.23 -0.76 1.14
N CYS A 22 7.38 -0.60 2.45
CA CYS A 22 7.94 0.61 3.02
C CYS A 22 9.43 0.49 3.37
N MET A 23 10.00 -0.71 3.24
CA MET A 23 11.40 -1.04 3.49
C MET A 23 11.90 -0.77 4.92
N ALA A 24 10.99 -0.50 5.86
CA ALA A 24 11.27 -0.37 7.28
C ALA A 24 11.25 -1.73 8.00
N LYS A 25 11.94 -1.82 9.14
CA LYS A 25 11.88 -2.99 10.02
C LYS A 25 10.45 -3.20 10.54
N ILE A 26 10.03 -4.45 10.62
CA ILE A 26 8.79 -4.86 11.28
C ILE A 26 9.16 -5.19 12.73
N VAL A 27 8.56 -4.50 13.70
CA VAL A 27 8.90 -4.63 15.12
C VAL A 27 8.41 -5.98 15.66
N LYS A 28 9.13 -6.56 16.63
CA LYS A 28 8.70 -7.79 17.31
C LYS A 28 7.28 -7.63 17.85
N ASP A 29 6.51 -8.72 17.81
CA ASP A 29 5.12 -8.83 18.27
C ASP A 29 4.09 -7.96 17.52
N SER A 30 4.51 -7.25 16.46
CA SER A 30 3.58 -6.54 15.58
C SER A 30 2.94 -7.48 14.55
N LEU A 31 1.66 -7.24 14.24
CA LEU A 31 0.93 -7.99 13.22
C LEU A 31 1.54 -7.74 11.83
N ARG A 32 1.90 -8.82 11.12
CA ARG A 32 2.45 -8.77 9.77
C ARG A 32 1.76 -9.74 8.83
N VAL A 33 1.74 -9.39 7.55
CA VAL A 33 1.16 -10.22 6.47
C VAL A 33 2.26 -10.64 5.50
N GLY A 34 2.39 -11.94 5.31
CA GLY A 34 3.33 -12.60 4.42
C GLY A 34 2.71 -12.91 3.06
N HIS A 35 3.50 -12.76 2.00
CA HIS A 35 3.18 -13.23 0.66
C HIS A 35 4.35 -14.03 0.11
N SER A 36 4.10 -15.25 -0.36
CA SER A 36 5.06 -16.05 -1.11
C SER A 36 4.45 -16.51 -2.42
N GLN A 37 5.32 -16.83 -3.37
CA GLN A 37 4.94 -17.48 -4.62
C GLN A 37 5.69 -18.79 -4.67
N VAL A 38 4.95 -19.88 -4.71
CA VAL A 38 5.51 -21.22 -4.88
C VAL A 38 5.37 -21.55 -6.35
N GLU A 39 6.50 -21.69 -7.04
CA GLU A 39 6.56 -22.37 -8.34
C GLU A 39 6.32 -23.86 -8.06
N GLY A 40 5.62 -24.57 -8.95
CA GLY A 40 5.49 -26.03 -8.81
C GLY A 40 6.88 -26.65 -8.61
N ILE A 41 7.00 -27.55 -7.63
CA ILE A 41 8.26 -28.09 -7.05
C ILE A 41 9.27 -28.65 -8.09
N ASN A 42 8.90 -28.79 -9.36
CA ASN A 42 9.66 -29.48 -10.39
C ASN A 42 10.19 -28.59 -11.53
N ASP A 43 10.02 -27.27 -11.49
CA ASP A 43 10.59 -26.39 -12.52
C ASP A 43 11.78 -25.62 -11.94
N MET A 44 12.98 -26.18 -12.10
CA MET A 44 14.24 -25.53 -11.72
C MET A 44 14.61 -24.38 -12.67
N THR A 45 13.67 -23.87 -13.47
CA THR A 45 13.95 -22.84 -14.45
C THR A 45 13.18 -21.54 -14.19
N MET A 46 13.87 -20.41 -14.25
CA MET A 46 13.28 -19.08 -14.35
C MET A 46 13.55 -18.61 -15.77
N ASP A 47 12.50 -18.32 -16.54
CA ASP A 47 12.59 -17.95 -17.96
C ASP A 47 13.38 -18.98 -18.82
N GLY A 48 13.23 -20.27 -18.51
CA GLY A 48 13.90 -21.37 -19.22
C GLY A 48 15.38 -21.55 -18.88
N LYS A 49 15.90 -20.86 -17.86
CA LYS A 49 17.27 -21.02 -17.35
C LYS A 49 17.29 -21.65 -15.98
N GLU A 50 18.12 -22.68 -15.80
CA GLU A 50 18.36 -23.28 -14.50
C GLU A 50 18.73 -22.20 -13.46
N VAL A 51 17.95 -22.14 -12.38
CA VAL A 51 18.18 -21.26 -11.24
C VAL A 51 18.72 -22.09 -10.09
N ASP A 52 19.75 -21.56 -9.44
CA ASP A 52 20.36 -22.26 -8.32
C ASP A 52 19.32 -22.51 -7.19
N PRO A 53 19.43 -23.62 -6.44
CA PRO A 53 18.47 -23.98 -5.39
C PRO A 53 18.27 -22.91 -4.32
N ARG A 54 19.29 -22.06 -4.07
CA ARG A 54 19.22 -20.98 -3.09
C ARG A 54 18.40 -19.80 -3.63
N THR A 55 18.49 -19.51 -4.92
CA THR A 55 17.64 -18.53 -5.62
C THR A 55 16.19 -18.99 -5.67
N MET A 56 15.93 -20.28 -5.89
CA MET A 56 14.56 -20.83 -5.78
C MET A 56 14.01 -20.75 -4.35
N ALA A 57 14.79 -21.13 -3.34
CA ALA A 57 14.39 -20.99 -1.94
C ALA A 57 14.10 -19.53 -1.57
N LEU A 58 14.87 -18.58 -2.12
CA LEU A 58 14.64 -17.14 -1.92
C LEU A 58 13.40 -16.64 -2.68
N ALA A 59 13.09 -17.21 -3.84
CA ALA A 59 11.90 -16.89 -4.62
C ALA A 59 10.61 -17.33 -3.89
N GLY A 60 10.66 -18.52 -3.26
CA GLY A 60 9.60 -19.08 -2.40
C GLY A 60 9.53 -18.49 -0.99
N ALA A 61 10.54 -17.71 -0.57
CA ALA A 61 10.57 -17.11 0.76
C ALA A 61 9.42 -16.12 0.97
N VAL A 62 8.86 -16.15 2.19
CA VAL A 62 7.78 -15.25 2.58
C VAL A 62 8.27 -13.80 2.61
N ARG A 63 7.63 -12.97 1.78
CA ARG A 63 7.82 -11.52 1.77
C ARG A 63 6.89 -10.92 2.81
N TRP A 64 7.47 -10.44 3.91
CA TRP A 64 6.72 -9.83 5.00
C TRP A 64 6.37 -8.37 4.73
N HIS A 65 5.20 -7.96 5.22
CA HIS A 65 4.68 -6.60 5.15
C HIS A 65 4.11 -6.21 6.51
N HIS A 66 4.25 -4.93 6.90
CA HIS A 66 3.39 -4.40 7.96
C HIS A 66 1.92 -4.55 7.54
N PHE A 67 1.04 -4.80 8.51
CA PHE A 67 -0.40 -4.88 8.27
C PHE A 67 -0.92 -3.67 7.48
N GLU A 68 -0.51 -2.45 7.83
CA GLU A 68 -0.99 -1.23 7.16
C GLU A 68 -0.32 -0.96 5.81
N CYS A 69 0.78 -1.66 5.51
CA CYS A 69 1.48 -1.58 4.24
C CYS A 69 0.97 -2.60 3.21
N PHE A 70 0.36 -3.69 3.67
CA PHE A 70 -0.13 -4.77 2.82
C PHE A 70 -1.03 -4.31 1.67
N PRO A 71 -1.98 -3.37 1.85
CA PRO A 71 -2.83 -2.86 0.78
C PRO A 71 -2.09 -2.13 -0.35
N ARG A 72 -0.83 -1.75 -0.13
CA ARG A 72 0.02 -1.09 -1.12
C ARG A 72 1.02 -2.03 -1.79
N MET A 73 1.01 -3.33 -1.45
CA MET A 73 1.94 -4.32 -2.01
C MET A 73 1.81 -4.43 -3.53
N LYS A 74 0.58 -4.54 -4.02
CA LYS A 74 0.24 -4.71 -5.43
C LYS A 74 -0.99 -3.87 -5.76
N GLY A 75 -1.22 -3.67 -7.06
CA GLY A 75 -2.41 -2.94 -7.52
C GLY A 75 -3.71 -3.65 -7.12
N ALA A 76 -4.78 -2.88 -6.95
CA ALA A 76 -6.09 -3.40 -6.52
C ALA A 76 -6.57 -4.59 -7.38
N LYS A 77 -6.46 -4.50 -8.71
CA LYS A 77 -6.81 -5.58 -9.64
C LYS A 77 -6.04 -6.87 -9.36
N TRP A 78 -4.75 -6.78 -9.06
CA TRP A 78 -3.94 -7.94 -8.71
C TRP A 78 -4.39 -8.52 -7.36
N MET A 79 -4.66 -7.67 -6.37
CA MET A 79 -5.13 -8.13 -5.06
C MET A 79 -6.48 -8.86 -5.18
N THR A 80 -7.45 -8.32 -5.92
CA THR A 80 -8.75 -8.98 -6.13
C THR A 80 -8.62 -10.34 -6.83
N ALA A 81 -7.67 -10.49 -7.75
CA ALA A 81 -7.48 -11.74 -8.50
C ALA A 81 -6.70 -12.82 -7.72
N ASN A 82 -5.86 -12.44 -6.76
CA ASN A 82 -4.90 -13.36 -6.14
C ASN A 82 -5.13 -13.58 -4.64
N LEU A 83 -5.85 -12.69 -3.94
CA LEU A 83 -6.14 -12.89 -2.53
C LEU A 83 -7.18 -14.01 -2.33
N PRO A 84 -7.05 -14.81 -1.26
CA PRO A 84 -8.11 -15.74 -0.88
C PRO A 84 -9.39 -14.97 -0.53
N ALA A 85 -10.55 -15.57 -0.83
CA ALA A 85 -11.86 -14.95 -0.61
C ALA A 85 -12.13 -14.54 0.86
N SER A 86 -11.51 -15.23 1.81
CA SER A 86 -11.59 -14.92 3.24
C SER A 86 -10.19 -14.97 3.86
N PRO A 87 -9.86 -14.06 4.81
CA PRO A 87 -8.60 -14.11 5.53
C PRO A 87 -8.51 -15.32 6.47
N GLU A 88 -9.60 -16.03 6.75
CA GLU A 88 -9.59 -17.27 7.54
C GLU A 88 -8.80 -18.40 6.87
N LYS A 89 -8.62 -18.33 5.55
CA LYS A 89 -7.80 -19.26 4.77
C LYS A 89 -6.30 -18.94 4.83
N LEU A 90 -5.92 -17.85 5.48
CA LEU A 90 -4.51 -17.49 5.66
C LEU A 90 -3.88 -18.42 6.69
N ASP A 91 -2.67 -18.87 6.37
CA ASP A 91 -1.86 -19.60 7.33
C ASP A 91 -1.57 -18.72 8.57
N GLY A 92 -1.79 -19.24 9.77
CA GLY A 92 -1.65 -18.52 11.03
C GLY A 92 -2.83 -17.64 11.46
N PHE A 93 -3.95 -17.57 10.72
CA PHE A 93 -5.10 -16.73 11.11
C PHE A 93 -5.72 -17.11 12.46
N LYS A 94 -5.82 -18.41 12.74
CA LYS A 94 -6.43 -18.94 13.97
C LYS A 94 -5.63 -18.60 15.23
N ASP A 95 -4.32 -18.40 15.07
CA ASP A 95 -3.39 -18.09 16.17
C ASP A 95 -3.41 -16.60 16.57
N LEU A 96 -4.10 -15.76 15.79
CA LEU A 96 -4.24 -14.34 16.08
C LEU A 96 -5.28 -14.07 17.16
N LYS A 97 -5.10 -12.96 17.88
CA LYS A 97 -6.12 -12.46 18.82
C LYS A 97 -7.40 -12.11 18.06
N LYS A 98 -8.57 -12.36 18.66
CA LYS A 98 -9.90 -12.05 18.07
C LYS A 98 -10.03 -10.61 17.57
N ALA A 99 -9.40 -9.65 18.25
CA ALA A 99 -9.36 -8.25 17.83
C ALA A 99 -8.64 -8.05 16.48
N ASP A 100 -7.51 -8.73 16.27
CA ASP A 100 -6.72 -8.62 15.03
C ASP A 100 -7.31 -9.48 13.89
N GLN A 101 -7.97 -10.60 14.22
CA GLN A 101 -8.80 -11.34 13.25
C GLN A 101 -9.89 -10.44 12.65
N LYS A 102 -10.58 -9.66 13.51
CA LYS A 102 -11.58 -8.69 13.05
C LYS A 102 -10.99 -7.61 12.14
N LYS A 103 -9.80 -7.07 12.48
CA LYS A 103 -9.10 -6.10 11.62
C LYS A 103 -8.76 -6.69 10.25
N LEU A 104 -8.29 -7.94 10.20
CA LEU A 104 -8.03 -8.63 8.93
C LEU A 104 -9.29 -8.82 8.08
N LEU A 105 -10.42 -9.18 8.70
CA LEU A 105 -11.71 -9.29 8.02
C LEU A 105 -12.17 -7.94 7.44
N GLU A 106 -12.03 -6.85 8.18
CA GLU A 106 -12.33 -5.50 7.71
C GLU A 106 -11.41 -5.09 6.55
N LEU A 107 -10.11 -5.39 6.67
CA LEU A 107 -9.15 -5.14 5.60
C LEU A 107 -9.52 -5.90 4.32
N TRP A 108 -9.80 -7.20 4.43
CA TRP A 108 -10.16 -8.04 3.28
C TRP A 108 -11.42 -7.55 2.58
N LYS A 109 -12.44 -7.13 3.34
CA LYS A 109 -13.65 -6.51 2.78
C LYS A 109 -13.33 -5.24 1.98
N GLY A 110 -12.44 -4.40 2.50
CA GLY A 110 -11.98 -3.19 1.81
C GLY A 110 -11.16 -3.48 0.54
N LEU A 111 -10.39 -4.56 0.53
CA LEU A 111 -9.54 -4.96 -0.60
C LEU A 111 -10.31 -5.67 -1.72
N LEU A 112 -11.21 -6.59 -1.35
CA LEU A 112 -11.96 -7.40 -2.31
C LEU A 112 -13.22 -6.72 -2.80
N GLY A 113 -13.83 -5.82 -2.01
CA GLY A 113 -15.09 -5.17 -2.34
C GLY A 113 -16.24 -6.18 -2.44
N SER A 114 -17.15 -6.20 -1.45
CA SER A 114 -18.31 -7.09 -1.33
C SER A 114 -18.70 -7.93 -2.56
N SER A 115 -18.08 -9.10 -2.71
CA SER A 115 -18.65 -10.27 -3.38
C SER A 115 -19.07 -11.27 -2.30
N GLN A 116 -20.16 -10.94 -1.60
CA GLN A 116 -20.94 -11.95 -0.89
C GLN A 116 -22.35 -11.92 -1.46
N PRO A 117 -22.92 -13.09 -1.83
CA PRO A 117 -24.28 -13.18 -2.34
C PRO A 117 -25.23 -12.90 -1.18
N SER A 118 -25.79 -11.69 -1.12
CA SER A 118 -26.93 -11.42 -0.25
C SER A 118 -28.13 -12.21 -0.78
N LYS A 119 -28.68 -13.10 0.04
CA LYS A 119 -29.96 -13.78 -0.19
C LYS A 119 -30.99 -12.79 -0.76
N ALA A 120 -31.49 -13.11 -1.94
CA ALA A 120 -32.38 -12.29 -2.73
C ALA A 120 -33.69 -12.02 -2.00
N SER A 121 -33.91 -10.77 -1.57
CA SER A 121 -35.24 -10.25 -1.29
C SER A 121 -35.81 -9.72 -2.60
N LYS A 122 -36.80 -10.44 -3.12
CA LYS A 122 -37.65 -10.16 -4.29
C LYS A 122 -38.07 -8.68 -4.35
N ARG A 123 -37.77 -7.98 -5.44
CA ARG A 123 -38.58 -6.84 -5.91
C ARG A 123 -38.75 -6.94 -7.43
N LYS A 124 -40.03 -6.84 -7.82
CA LYS A 124 -40.53 -6.89 -9.19
C LYS A 124 -40.06 -5.67 -9.98
N ALA A 125 -39.91 -5.88 -11.29
CA ALA A 125 -39.71 -4.86 -12.30
C ALA A 125 -40.94 -3.93 -12.43
N ASP A 126 -40.72 -2.66 -12.73
CA ASP A 126 -41.26 -2.05 -13.94
C ASP A 126 -40.42 -0.84 -14.42
N THR A 127 -40.36 -0.74 -15.73
CA THR A 127 -39.85 0.28 -16.69
C THR A 127 -40.39 1.70 -16.38
N ASP A 128 -39.79 2.86 -16.67
CA ASP A 128 -39.32 3.44 -17.95
C ASP A 128 -38.50 4.75 -17.71
N ILE A 129 -37.92 5.32 -18.76
CA ILE A 129 -36.80 6.27 -18.86
C ILE A 129 -37.28 7.73 -18.93
N SER A 130 -36.53 8.70 -18.34
CA SER A 130 -36.16 10.01 -18.96
C SER A 130 -35.40 11.01 -18.05
N GLY A 131 -34.16 11.35 -18.43
CA GLY A 131 -33.65 12.75 -18.50
C GLY A 131 -33.08 13.51 -17.27
N LYS A 132 -31.73 13.66 -17.21
CA LYS A 132 -30.87 14.68 -16.52
C LYS A 132 -30.69 14.62 -14.97
N PRO A 133 -29.58 15.20 -14.44
CA PRO A 133 -28.17 14.99 -14.73
C PRO A 133 -27.51 14.09 -13.66
N ALA A 134 -26.37 13.48 -14.02
CA ALA A 134 -25.66 12.49 -13.21
C ALA A 134 -25.27 13.02 -11.81
N LYS A 135 -26.03 12.59 -10.79
CA LYS A 135 -25.63 12.65 -9.39
C LYS A 135 -24.31 11.89 -9.21
N ALA A 136 -23.42 12.53 -8.46
CA ALA A 136 -22.14 12.01 -8.00
C ALA A 136 -22.15 10.49 -7.80
N LEU A 137 -21.23 9.78 -8.47
CA LEU A 137 -20.89 8.41 -8.14
C LEU A 137 -20.62 8.34 -6.64
N LYS A 138 -21.54 7.73 -5.89
CA LYS A 138 -21.31 7.36 -4.50
C LYS A 138 -20.05 6.50 -4.48
N ARG A 139 -19.00 7.04 -3.83
CA ARG A 139 -17.78 6.31 -3.50
C ARG A 139 -18.15 4.96 -2.87
N PRO A 140 -17.49 3.85 -3.23
CA PRO A 140 -17.73 2.58 -2.54
C PRO A 140 -17.38 2.78 -1.06
N ALA A 141 -18.30 2.40 -0.18
CA ALA A 141 -18.19 2.61 1.27
C ALA A 141 -16.89 2.04 1.88
N GLY A 142 -16.27 1.05 1.24
CA GLY A 142 -15.02 0.41 1.69
C GLY A 142 -13.76 1.29 1.61
N ALA A 143 -13.71 2.31 0.73
CA ALA A 143 -12.50 3.11 0.55
C ALA A 143 -12.17 3.99 1.78
N SER A 144 -13.21 4.49 2.47
CA SER A 144 -13.07 5.29 3.70
C SER A 144 -12.67 4.46 4.93
N SER A 145 -13.10 3.19 4.96
CA SER A 145 -12.72 2.24 6.02
C SER A 145 -11.26 1.81 5.87
N LEU A 146 -10.82 1.54 4.64
CA LEU A 146 -9.44 1.15 4.33
C LEU A 146 -8.41 2.25 4.65
N SER A 147 -8.73 3.53 4.38
CA SER A 147 -7.84 4.64 4.69
C SER A 147 -7.65 4.83 6.20
N LYS A 148 -8.71 4.64 6.99
CA LYS A 148 -8.61 4.66 8.46
C LYS A 148 -7.77 3.50 9.00
N LEU A 149 -7.96 2.31 8.45
CA LEU A 149 -7.23 1.11 8.89
C LEU A 149 -5.75 1.13 8.52
N THR A 150 -5.37 1.90 7.48
CA THR A 150 -3.98 2.05 7.03
C THR A 150 -3.32 3.35 7.49
N SER A 151 -4.07 4.25 8.13
CA SER A 151 -3.55 5.49 8.71
C SER A 151 -2.98 5.23 10.09
N VAL A 152 -1.66 5.31 10.16
CA VAL A 152 -0.88 5.07 11.37
C VAL A 152 -0.14 6.32 11.78
N GLN A 153 -0.18 6.61 13.08
CA GLN A 153 0.67 7.64 13.67
C GLN A 153 2.15 7.28 13.48
N GLY A 154 2.52 6.03 13.77
CA GLY A 154 3.89 5.54 13.61
C GLY A 154 4.90 6.41 14.38
N VAL A 155 5.95 6.87 13.70
CA VAL A 155 7.00 7.73 14.27
C VAL A 155 6.61 9.22 14.37
N LEU A 156 5.41 9.60 13.93
CA LEU A 156 4.95 10.98 14.05
C LEU A 156 4.63 11.33 15.50
N THR A 157 4.96 12.55 15.89
CA THR A 157 4.47 13.08 17.17
C THR A 157 2.95 13.24 17.12
N ALA A 158 2.28 13.17 18.27
CA ALA A 158 0.83 13.34 18.34
C ALA A 158 0.38 14.69 17.74
N ALA A 159 1.17 15.75 17.94
CA ALA A 159 0.92 17.06 17.35
C ALA A 159 1.04 17.06 15.82
N GLN A 160 2.08 16.42 15.26
CA GLN A 160 2.24 16.29 13.81
C GLN A 160 1.10 15.48 13.20
N PHE A 161 0.74 14.35 13.81
CA PHE A 161 -0.31 13.48 13.32
C PHE A 161 -1.67 14.18 13.28
N LYS A 162 -2.05 14.88 14.36
CA LYS A 162 -3.28 15.70 14.40
C LYS A 162 -3.28 16.80 13.34
N LYS A 163 -2.14 17.48 13.14
CA LYS A 163 -2.00 18.51 12.07
C LYS A 163 -2.18 17.91 10.68
N ILE A 164 -1.60 16.75 10.41
CA ILE A 164 -1.76 16.06 9.12
C ILE A 164 -3.23 15.71 8.90
N GLN A 165 -3.90 15.09 9.87
CA GLN A 165 -5.32 14.74 9.75
C GLN A 165 -6.21 15.96 9.47
N ALA A 166 -6.01 17.05 10.21
CA ALA A 166 -6.76 18.29 10.01
C ALA A 166 -6.56 18.89 8.61
N ILE A 167 -5.36 18.73 8.02
CA ILE A 167 -5.09 19.17 6.65
C ILE A 167 -5.70 18.17 5.64
N GLU A 168 -5.62 16.87 5.88
CA GLU A 168 -6.24 15.84 5.03
C GLU A 168 -7.76 16.07 4.91
N GLU A 169 -8.43 16.38 6.01
CA GLU A 169 -9.86 16.73 6.04
C GLU A 169 -10.17 17.97 5.19
N LYS A 170 -9.38 19.04 5.35
CA LYS A 170 -9.53 20.28 4.55
C LYS A 170 -9.29 20.06 3.06
N LEU A 171 -8.33 19.21 2.71
CA LEU A 171 -7.97 18.91 1.33
C LEU A 171 -8.88 17.85 0.68
N SER A 172 -9.71 17.15 1.47
CA SER A 172 -10.61 16.12 0.95
C SER A 172 -11.62 16.66 -0.07
N SER A 173 -11.97 17.95 0.01
CA SER A 173 -12.84 18.66 -0.93
C SER A 173 -12.10 19.26 -2.13
N SER A 174 -10.78 19.42 -2.08
CA SER A 174 -9.97 20.00 -3.17
C SER A 174 -10.00 19.14 -4.44
N THR A 175 -9.77 19.74 -5.60
CA THR A 175 -9.71 18.99 -6.87
C THR A 175 -8.37 18.28 -7.03
N ALA A 176 -8.35 17.15 -7.74
CA ALA A 176 -7.11 16.42 -8.02
C ALA A 176 -6.09 17.30 -8.77
N THR A 177 -6.55 18.15 -9.69
CA THR A 177 -5.70 19.09 -10.44
C THR A 177 -4.97 20.07 -9.53
N ALA A 178 -5.66 20.66 -8.54
CA ALA A 178 -5.05 21.57 -7.57
C ALA A 178 -3.97 20.86 -6.73
N LEU A 179 -4.27 19.65 -6.25
CA LEU A 179 -3.32 18.84 -5.48
C LEU A 179 -2.08 18.46 -6.31
N ILE A 180 -2.27 18.09 -7.58
CA ILE A 180 -1.19 17.77 -8.51
C ILE A 180 -0.30 18.99 -8.75
N ALA A 181 -0.89 20.18 -8.91
CA ALA A 181 -0.14 21.42 -9.12
C ALA A 181 0.72 21.76 -7.89
N GLU A 182 0.18 21.62 -6.68
CA GLU A 182 0.95 21.85 -5.45
C GLU A 182 2.08 20.82 -5.27
N LEU A 183 1.82 19.54 -5.55
CA LEU A 183 2.84 18.49 -5.53
C LEU A 183 3.94 18.76 -6.55
N GLN A 184 3.60 19.27 -7.74
CA GLN A 184 4.56 19.65 -8.77
C GLN A 184 5.47 20.82 -8.32
N LYS A 185 4.90 21.86 -7.71
CA LYS A 185 5.66 23.01 -7.15
C LYS A 185 6.72 22.56 -6.13
N ASN A 186 6.45 21.44 -5.47
CA ASN A 186 7.30 20.85 -4.43
C ASN A 186 8.13 19.65 -4.90
N GLU A 187 8.21 19.37 -6.20
CA GLU A 187 8.98 18.23 -6.76
C GLU A 187 8.58 16.87 -6.16
N GLN A 188 7.29 16.68 -5.89
CA GLN A 188 6.75 15.45 -5.29
C GLN A 188 6.08 14.54 -6.32
N THR A 189 5.82 13.28 -5.95
CA THR A 189 5.08 12.33 -6.80
C THR A 189 3.64 12.80 -7.05
N ARG A 190 3.29 12.91 -8.34
CA ARG A 190 2.00 13.43 -8.83
C ARG A 190 0.98 12.36 -9.22
N THR A 191 1.37 11.09 -9.15
CA THR A 191 0.55 9.95 -9.61
C THR A 191 -0.18 9.29 -8.44
N GLY A 192 -1.33 8.66 -8.70
CA GLY A 192 -2.11 7.96 -7.69
C GLY A 192 -3.56 8.44 -7.62
N LYS A 193 -4.30 7.92 -6.64
CA LYS A 193 -5.69 8.33 -6.40
C LYS A 193 -5.71 9.67 -5.67
N LYS A 194 -6.89 10.32 -5.66
CA LYS A 194 -7.07 11.60 -4.98
C LYS A 194 -6.65 11.52 -3.50
N GLU A 195 -6.97 10.42 -2.82
CA GLU A 195 -6.63 10.19 -1.42
C GLU A 195 -5.11 10.15 -1.20
N ASP A 196 -4.36 9.53 -2.13
CA ASP A 196 -2.90 9.51 -2.08
C ASP A 196 -2.32 10.91 -2.25
N LEU A 197 -2.90 11.72 -3.14
CA LEU A 197 -2.47 13.10 -3.37
C LEU A 197 -2.74 13.97 -2.13
N VAL A 198 -3.93 13.85 -1.54
CA VAL A 198 -4.30 14.55 -0.29
C VAL A 198 -3.31 14.20 0.82
N SER A 199 -3.03 12.91 1.03
CA SER A 199 -2.13 12.49 2.09
C SER A 199 -0.71 13.02 1.88
N ARG A 200 -0.19 12.98 0.65
CA ARG A 200 1.15 13.53 0.33
C ARG A 200 1.24 15.04 0.53
N VAL A 201 0.21 15.80 0.12
CA VAL A 201 0.19 17.25 0.35
C VAL A 201 0.11 17.56 1.84
N ALA A 202 -0.74 16.87 2.59
CA ALA A 202 -0.87 17.06 4.03
C ALA A 202 0.43 16.75 4.78
N GLU A 203 1.06 15.62 4.49
CA GLU A 203 2.39 15.29 5.03
C GLU A 203 3.44 16.32 4.65
N GLY A 204 3.47 16.72 3.38
CA GLY A 204 4.41 17.70 2.86
C GLY A 204 4.30 19.05 3.55
N ARG A 205 3.08 19.54 3.78
CA ARG A 205 2.83 20.80 4.49
C ARG A 205 3.27 20.78 5.95
N VAL A 206 3.26 19.63 6.62
CA VAL A 206 3.62 19.50 8.04
C VAL A 206 5.10 19.17 8.23
N LEU A 207 5.65 18.27 7.40
CA LEU A 207 6.99 17.72 7.57
C LEU A 207 8.02 18.32 6.60
N GLY A 208 7.57 18.94 5.51
CA GLY A 208 8.41 19.39 4.41
C GLY A 208 8.44 18.41 3.22
N ALA A 209 8.94 18.92 2.10
CA ALA A 209 9.07 18.21 0.83
C ALA A 209 10.21 17.19 0.89
N LEU A 210 9.98 15.99 0.36
CA LEU A 210 11.02 14.97 0.24
C LEU A 210 12.00 15.38 -0.87
N PRO A 211 13.32 15.41 -0.63
CA PRO A 211 14.28 15.69 -1.68
C PRO A 211 14.40 14.50 -2.63
N SER A 212 15.03 14.73 -3.79
CA SER A 212 15.50 13.66 -4.67
C SER A 212 16.46 12.72 -3.93
N CYS A 213 16.53 11.47 -4.38
CA CYS A 213 17.39 10.47 -3.77
C CYS A 213 18.86 10.93 -3.79
N PRO A 214 19.57 10.97 -2.63
CA PRO A 214 20.96 11.42 -2.60
C PRO A 214 21.92 10.44 -3.30
N ARG A 215 21.52 9.17 -3.49
CA ARG A 215 22.32 8.15 -4.18
C ARG A 215 22.19 8.21 -5.69
N CYS A 216 20.97 8.09 -6.22
CA CYS A 216 20.75 8.04 -7.67
C CYS A 216 20.37 9.38 -8.28
N LYS A 217 20.07 10.43 -7.49
CA LYS A 217 19.68 11.79 -7.91
C LYS A 217 18.39 11.90 -8.75
N HIS A 218 17.93 10.82 -9.36
CA HIS A 218 16.75 10.77 -10.23
C HIS A 218 15.51 10.19 -9.55
N GLY A 219 15.69 9.25 -8.62
CA GLY A 219 14.58 8.56 -7.97
C GLY A 219 13.93 9.42 -6.89
N GLN A 220 12.61 9.33 -6.79
CA GLN A 220 11.87 9.95 -5.69
C GLN A 220 12.03 9.13 -4.42
N VAL A 221 12.30 9.82 -3.31
CA VAL A 221 12.33 9.19 -1.99
C VAL A 221 10.90 8.95 -1.51
N HIS A 222 10.66 7.76 -0.97
CA HIS A 222 9.48 7.39 -0.20
C HIS A 222 9.85 7.36 1.28
N TRP A 223 8.95 7.86 2.13
CA TRP A 223 9.10 7.84 3.59
C TRP A 223 7.99 7.03 4.26
N SER A 224 8.37 6.16 5.19
CA SER A 224 7.44 5.32 5.94
C SER A 224 7.09 5.92 7.29
N ARG A 225 5.79 6.21 7.53
CA ARG A 225 5.30 6.63 8.86
C ARG A 225 5.60 5.59 9.94
N LEU A 226 5.58 4.29 9.64
CA LEU A 226 5.70 3.23 10.66
C LEU A 226 7.08 3.13 11.32
N GLY A 227 8.14 3.37 10.55
CA GLY A 227 9.51 3.21 11.05
C GLY A 227 10.41 4.41 10.81
N GLY A 228 9.89 5.49 10.22
CA GLY A 228 10.66 6.69 9.90
C GLY A 228 11.69 6.51 8.79
N TRP A 229 11.68 5.37 8.08
CA TRP A 229 12.67 5.06 7.06
C TRP A 229 12.37 5.77 5.74
N PHE A 230 13.41 6.37 5.17
CA PHE A 230 13.48 6.83 3.80
C PHE A 230 14.00 5.69 2.92
N SER A 231 13.39 5.53 1.74
CA SER A 231 13.83 4.55 0.75
C SER A 231 13.62 5.08 -0.65
N CYS A 232 14.53 4.75 -1.57
CA CYS A 232 14.34 5.03 -2.99
C CYS A 232 14.06 3.70 -3.71
N PRO A 233 12.92 3.56 -4.42
CA PRO A 233 12.64 2.35 -5.21
C PRO A 233 13.40 2.33 -6.55
N GLY A 234 13.99 3.46 -6.95
CA GLY A 234 14.56 3.65 -8.28
C GLY A 234 13.79 4.67 -9.11
N TYR A 235 14.06 4.67 -10.41
CA TYR A 235 13.43 5.54 -11.39
C TYR A 235 13.32 4.82 -12.74
N PHE A 236 12.39 5.28 -13.57
CA PHE A 236 12.34 4.89 -14.97
C PHE A 236 13.24 5.84 -15.77
N ASP A 237 14.28 5.30 -16.39
CA ASP A 237 15.18 6.06 -17.24
C ASP A 237 14.55 6.21 -18.63
N LYS A 238 14.25 7.44 -19.02
CA LYS A 238 13.62 7.72 -20.32
C LYS A 238 14.60 7.59 -21.49
N GLY A 239 15.91 7.71 -21.26
CA GLY A 239 16.92 7.58 -22.30
C GLY A 239 17.14 6.13 -22.69
N THR A 240 17.18 5.23 -21.69
CA THR A 240 17.37 3.79 -21.92
C THR A 240 16.05 3.01 -21.97
N LEU A 241 14.91 3.66 -21.67
CA LEU A 241 13.59 3.03 -21.53
C LEU A 241 13.56 1.86 -20.52
N GLU A 242 14.37 1.95 -19.47
CA GLU A 242 14.51 0.89 -18.47
C GLU A 242 14.17 1.35 -17.06
N GLN A 243 13.64 0.44 -16.24
CA GLN A 243 13.47 0.67 -14.81
C GLN A 243 14.79 0.45 -14.06
N LYS A 244 15.50 1.53 -13.73
CA LYS A 244 16.71 1.48 -12.91
C LYS A 244 16.33 1.36 -11.43
N ARG A 245 16.71 0.24 -10.80
CA ARG A 245 16.46 0.02 -9.38
C ARG A 245 17.45 0.80 -8.52
N CYS A 246 16.95 1.46 -7.49
CA CYS A 246 17.77 2.01 -6.42
C CYS A 246 17.46 1.24 -5.14
N TYR A 247 18.49 1.03 -4.31
CA TYR A 247 18.33 0.38 -3.01
C TYR A 247 18.79 1.28 -1.86
N TRP A 248 18.86 2.60 -2.10
CA TRP A 248 19.21 3.56 -1.07
C TRP A 248 18.15 3.62 0.03
N ARG A 249 18.60 3.66 1.29
CA ARG A 249 17.76 3.79 2.48
C ARG A 249 18.49 4.58 3.55
N SER A 250 17.74 5.28 4.39
CA SER A 250 18.26 5.99 5.55
C SER A 250 17.14 6.20 6.59
N GLN A 251 17.48 6.36 7.86
CA GLN A 251 16.56 6.90 8.88
C GLN A 251 16.62 8.42 8.97
N GLU A 252 17.70 9.00 8.44
CA GLU A 252 17.96 10.42 8.47
C GLU A 252 18.00 10.98 7.06
N LEU A 253 17.09 11.92 6.79
CA LEU A 253 17.08 12.69 5.56
C LEU A 253 16.44 14.05 5.84
N LYS A 254 17.18 15.12 5.56
CA LYS A 254 16.65 16.48 5.71
C LYS A 254 15.62 16.75 4.61
N ARG A 255 14.41 17.10 5.00
CA ARG A 255 13.33 17.52 4.10
C ARG A 255 13.55 18.98 3.68
N LYS A 256 13.17 19.31 2.45
CA LYS A 256 13.16 20.70 1.95
C LYS A 256 11.94 21.42 2.53
N ALA A 257 12.01 22.75 2.63
CA ALA A 257 10.85 23.56 3.00
C ALA A 257 9.71 23.38 1.99
N TRP A 258 8.47 23.24 2.49
CA TRP A 258 7.29 23.14 1.63
C TRP A 258 6.91 24.52 1.08
N LYS A 259 6.86 24.64 -0.24
CA LYS A 259 6.34 25.80 -0.95
C LYS A 259 4.82 25.73 -0.91
N LYS A 260 4.22 26.50 0.00
CA LYS A 260 2.76 26.65 0.09
C LYS A 260 2.19 27.22 -1.22
N PRO A 261 0.90 26.96 -1.53
CA PRO A 261 0.21 27.51 -2.69
C PRO A 261 0.48 29.00 -2.86
#